data_AF-A0AAN8M913-F1
#
_entry.id   AF-A0AAN8M913-F1
#
_cell.length_a   1.000
_cell.length_b   1.000
_cell.length_c   1.000
_cell.angle_alpha   90.00
_cell.angle_beta   90.00
_cell.angle_gamma   90.00
#
_symmetry.space_group_name_H-M   'P 1'
#
loop_
_entity.id
_entity.type
_entity.pdbx_description
1 polymer ?
#
loop_
_entity_poly.entity_id
_entity_poly.type
_entity_poly.pdbx_seq_one_letter_code
_entity_poly.pdbx_strand_id
1 'polypeptide(L)'
;MWAFLSGKLFSVLSAPVIVAVVCCAQSVNEPGNMSFVKETVDKLLKGYDIRLRPDFGGAPVAVGMSIDVASIDMVSEVNMVSERPPPTKS
;
A
#
# COMPACT_ATOMS: atom_id res chain seq x y z
N MET A 1 -27.90 12.65 -61.82
CA MET A 1 -26.79 11.68 -61.77
C MET A 1 -25.55 12.37 -61.24
N TRP A 2 -25.17 12.15 -59.99
CA TRP A 2 -23.77 12.26 -59.54
C TRP A 2 -23.60 11.24 -58.43
N ALA A 3 -22.97 10.13 -58.79
CA ALA A 3 -22.49 9.12 -57.88
C ALA A 3 -21.24 9.66 -57.19
N PHE A 4 -21.21 9.68 -55.85
CA PHE A 4 -19.95 9.64 -55.10
C PHE A 4 -20.19 8.96 -53.76
N LEU A 5 -20.46 7.67 -53.90
CA LEU A 5 -20.35 6.66 -52.86
C LEU A 5 -18.85 6.49 -52.54
N SER A 6 -18.29 7.19 -51.54
CA SER A 6 -16.90 6.92 -51.14
C SER A 6 -16.56 7.32 -49.70
N GLY A 7 -16.50 6.32 -48.83
CA GLY A 7 -15.24 6.01 -48.15
C GLY A 7 -14.83 6.79 -46.90
N LYS A 8 -15.68 7.59 -46.26
CA LYS A 8 -15.26 8.41 -45.10
C LYS A 8 -16.00 8.23 -43.79
N LEU A 9 -17.00 7.35 -43.72
CA LEU A 9 -17.73 7.12 -42.45
C LEU A 9 -17.14 6.01 -41.56
N PHE A 10 -16.40 5.04 -42.13
CA PHE A 10 -15.88 3.89 -41.37
C PHE A 10 -14.63 4.19 -40.53
N SER A 11 -13.93 5.29 -40.79
CA SER A 11 -12.67 5.62 -40.10
C SER A 11 -12.87 6.37 -38.77
N VAL A 12 -13.99 7.09 -38.63
CA VAL A 12 -14.20 8.00 -37.49
C VAL A 12 -14.71 7.26 -36.24
N LEU A 13 -15.35 6.09 -36.42
CA LEU A 13 -15.82 5.27 -35.29
C LEU A 13 -14.68 4.50 -34.59
N SER A 14 -13.53 4.29 -35.26
CA SER A 14 -12.42 3.55 -34.66
C SER A 14 -11.52 4.41 -33.78
N ALA A 15 -11.43 5.72 -34.02
CA ALA A 15 -10.57 6.63 -33.28
C ALA A 15 -10.83 6.64 -31.74
N PRO A 16 -12.08 6.77 -31.23
CA PRO A 16 -12.31 6.74 -29.79
C PRO A 16 -12.09 5.35 -29.18
N VAL A 17 -12.34 4.28 -29.94
CA VAL A 17 -12.11 2.88 -29.51
C VAL A 17 -10.62 2.59 -29.42
N ILE A 18 -9.82 3.05 -30.37
CA ILE A 18 -8.36 2.89 -30.38
C ILE A 18 -7.73 3.67 -29.22
N VAL A 19 -8.19 4.90 -28.95
CA VAL A 19 -7.72 5.69 -27.80
C VAL A 19 -8.05 4.97 -26.49
N ALA A 20 -9.26 4.43 -26.34
CA ALA A 20 -9.63 3.67 -25.15
C ALA A 20 -8.75 2.42 -24.97
N VAL A 21 -8.50 1.65 -26.03
CA VAL A 21 -7.65 0.44 -25.99
C VAL A 21 -6.19 0.78 -25.66
N VAL A 22 -5.64 1.86 -26.20
CA VAL A 22 -4.27 2.32 -25.88
C VAL A 22 -4.17 2.82 -24.44
N CYS A 23 -5.20 3.49 -23.94
CA CYS A 23 -5.27 3.94 -22.54
C CYS A 23 -5.36 2.75 -21.58
N CYS A 24 -6.10 1.70 -21.95
CA CYS A 24 -6.17 0.46 -21.19
C CYS A 24 -4.86 -0.35 -21.25
N ALA A 25 -4.11 -0.31 -22.35
CA ALA A 25 -2.84 -1.02 -22.49
C ALA A 25 -1.69 -0.41 -21.68
N GLN A 26 -1.73 0.90 -21.40
CA GLN A 26 -0.73 1.57 -20.55
C GLN A 26 -0.99 1.39 -19.04
N SER A 27 -2.14 0.81 -18.66
CA SER A 27 -2.52 0.61 -17.26
C SER A 27 -1.66 -0.41 -16.52
N VAL A 28 -0.86 -1.22 -17.24
CA VAL A 28 0.11 -2.13 -16.63
C VAL A 28 1.42 -1.39 -16.45
N ASN A 29 1.62 -0.85 -15.25
CA ASN A 29 2.89 -0.22 -14.92
C ASN A 29 4.02 -1.28 -14.97
N GLU A 30 4.99 -1.07 -15.85
CA GLU A 30 6.16 -1.95 -15.98
C GLU A 30 6.97 -1.93 -14.67
N PRO A 31 7.10 -3.05 -13.94
CA PRO A 31 7.74 -3.07 -12.62
C PRO A 31 9.22 -2.69 -12.66
N GLY A 32 9.87 -2.75 -13.83
CA GLY A 32 11.28 -2.37 -14.03
C GLY A 32 11.51 -0.87 -14.25
N ASN A 33 10.47 -0.06 -14.40
CA ASN A 33 10.64 1.37 -14.63
C ASN A 33 10.85 2.12 -13.30
N MET A 34 12.12 2.15 -12.85
CA MET A 34 12.51 2.81 -11.59
C MET A 34 12.13 4.30 -11.53
N SER A 35 12.04 4.99 -12.67
CA SER A 35 11.62 6.40 -12.69
C SER A 35 10.17 6.57 -12.23
N PHE A 36 9.30 5.65 -12.65
CA PHE A 36 7.90 5.63 -12.24
C PHE A 36 7.75 5.20 -10.77
N VAL A 37 8.52 4.20 -10.34
CA VAL A 37 8.53 3.75 -8.94
C VAL A 37 8.97 4.91 -8.02
N LYS A 38 10.02 5.63 -8.41
CA LYS A 38 10.50 6.80 -7.67
C LYS A 38 9.43 7.89 -7.58
N GLU A 39 8.83 8.27 -8.70
CA GLU A 39 7.79 9.31 -8.71
C GLU A 39 6.57 8.90 -7.86
N THR A 40 6.23 7.61 -7.86
CA THR A 40 5.14 7.08 -7.04
C THR A 40 5.47 7.13 -5.55
N VAL A 41 6.67 6.73 -5.14
CA VAL A 41 7.12 6.81 -3.74
C VAL A 41 7.22 8.27 -3.28
N ASP A 42 7.75 9.16 -4.11
CA ASP A 42 7.85 10.60 -3.80
C ASP A 42 6.46 11.20 -3.55
N LYS A 43 5.44 10.79 -4.32
CA LYS A 43 4.04 11.21 -4.11
C LYS A 43 3.44 10.67 -2.81
N LEU A 44 3.76 9.44 -2.42
CA LEU A 44 3.28 8.85 -1.16
C LEU A 44 3.87 9.54 0.07
N LEU A 45 5.12 9.98 -0.01
CA LEU A 45 5.81 10.65 1.09
C LEU A 45 5.49 12.15 1.16
N LYS A 46 5.15 12.78 0.03
CA LYS A 46 4.85 14.21 -0.03
C LYS A 46 3.55 14.53 0.73
N GLY A 47 3.69 15.20 1.87
CA GLY A 47 2.56 15.64 2.70
C GLY A 47 2.03 14.58 3.67
N TYR A 48 2.73 13.46 3.82
CA TYR A 48 2.43 12.47 4.86
C TYR A 48 2.83 13.02 6.24
N ASP A 49 1.86 13.21 7.13
CA ASP A 49 2.11 13.62 8.52
C ASP A 49 2.30 12.38 9.41
N ILE A 50 3.55 12.09 9.77
CA ILE A 50 3.94 10.94 10.61
C ILE A 50 3.31 10.97 12.02
N ARG A 51 2.79 12.13 12.46
CA ARG A 51 2.25 12.31 13.81
C ARG A 51 0.81 11.85 13.92
N LEU A 52 0.10 11.80 12.79
CA LEU A 52 -1.27 11.36 12.75
C LEU A 52 -1.30 9.86 12.48
N ARG A 53 -1.94 9.12 13.39
CA ARG A 53 -2.28 7.72 13.08
C ARG A 53 -3.24 7.68 11.88
N PRO A 54 -3.26 6.58 11.11
CA PRO A 54 -4.33 6.33 10.15
C PRO A 54 -5.70 6.45 10.84
N ASP A 55 -6.69 7.01 10.12
CA ASP A 55 -8.04 7.26 10.63
C ASP A 55 -8.06 8.07 11.95
N PHE A 56 -7.28 9.15 12.00
CA PHE A 56 -7.24 10.06 13.16
C PHE A 56 -8.62 10.65 13.46
N GLY A 57 -9.13 10.42 14.67
CA GLY A 57 -10.49 10.84 15.09
C GLY A 57 -11.62 9.89 14.67
N GLY A 58 -11.33 8.83 13.91
CA GLY A 58 -12.28 7.80 13.51
C GLY A 58 -12.19 6.52 14.36
N ALA A 59 -12.51 5.40 13.72
CA ALA A 59 -12.46 4.07 14.33
C ALA A 59 -11.02 3.66 14.73
N PRO A 60 -10.86 2.69 15.66
CA PRO A 60 -9.56 2.15 15.99
C PRO A 60 -8.89 1.45 14.80
N VAL A 61 -7.58 1.63 14.65
CA VAL A 61 -6.77 0.93 13.64
C VAL A 61 -6.47 -0.49 14.12
N ALA A 62 -6.82 -1.48 13.32
CA ALA A 62 -6.48 -2.88 13.60
C ALA A 62 -5.00 -3.14 13.28
N VAL A 63 -4.25 -3.63 14.27
CA VAL A 63 -2.83 -3.98 14.11
C VAL A 63 -2.68 -5.50 14.26
N GLY A 64 -2.20 -6.15 13.20
CA GLY A 64 -1.80 -7.56 13.24
C GLY A 64 -0.36 -7.69 13.72
N MET A 65 -0.13 -8.50 14.75
CA MET A 65 1.21 -8.80 15.26
C MET A 65 1.61 -10.23 14.85
N SER A 66 2.84 -10.39 14.38
CA SER A 66 3.46 -11.69 14.10
C SER A 66 4.81 -11.76 14.80
N ILE A 67 4.99 -12.75 15.66
CA ILE A 67 6.22 -12.96 16.42
C ILE A 67 6.82 -14.29 15.98
N ASP A 68 8.07 -14.24 15.52
CA ASP A 68 8.87 -15.42 15.22
C ASP A 68 10.02 -15.53 16.23
N VAL A 69 10.13 -16.69 16.88
CA VAL A 69 11.10 -16.90 17.96
C VAL A 69 12.26 -17.72 17.41
N ALA A 70 13.41 -17.08 17.25
CA ALA A 70 14.62 -17.74 16.76
C ALA A 70 15.20 -18.73 17.80
N SER A 71 15.33 -18.30 19.05
CA SER A 71 15.80 -19.12 20.17
C SER A 71 15.33 -18.56 21.50
N ILE A 72 15.33 -19.38 22.55
CA ILE A 72 15.17 -18.94 23.94
C ILE A 72 16.53 -19.12 24.61
N ASP A 73 17.15 -18.02 25.04
CA ASP A 73 18.54 -18.02 25.48
C ASP A 73 18.74 -18.64 26.86
N MET A 74 18.27 -18.00 27.93
CA MET A 74 18.44 -18.48 29.29
C MET A 74 17.23 -18.10 30.13
N VAL A 75 16.73 -19.05 30.92
CA VAL A 75 15.63 -18.83 31.86
C VAL A 75 16.23 -18.76 33.27
N SER A 76 16.02 -17.65 33.97
CA SER A 76 16.55 -17.42 35.33
C SER A 76 15.45 -17.58 36.38
N GLU A 77 15.62 -18.55 37.27
CA GLU A 77 14.75 -18.76 38.43
C GLU A 77 14.95 -17.69 39.53
N VAL A 78 16.16 -17.13 39.63
CA VAL A 78 16.50 -16.11 40.63
C VAL A 78 15.80 -14.79 40.34
N ASN A 79 15.67 -14.41 39.06
CA ASN A 79 15.07 -13.14 38.64
C ASN A 79 13.54 -13.16 38.59
N MET A 80 12.93 -14.32 38.86
CA MET A 80 11.48 -14.53 38.82
C MET A 80 10.88 -14.62 40.24
N VAL A 81 11.70 -14.67 41.28
CA VAL A 81 11.22 -14.58 42.67
C VAL A 81 10.64 -13.17 42.87
N SER A 82 9.32 -13.10 43.02
CA SER A 82 8.67 -11.90 43.54
C SER A 82 9.33 -11.58 44.89
N GLU A 83 9.95 -10.41 45.03
CA GLU A 83 10.37 -9.93 46.35
C GLU A 83 9.11 -9.89 47.23
N ARG A 84 8.92 -10.91 48.08
CA ARG A 84 7.85 -10.88 49.07
C ARG A 84 8.20 -9.75 50.03
N PRO A 85 7.33 -8.75 50.21
CA PRO A 85 7.57 -7.75 51.24
C PRO A 85 7.70 -8.45 52.60
N PRO A 86 8.61 -7.97 53.48
CA PRO A 86 8.90 -8.62 54.74
C PRO A 86 7.62 -8.75 55.60
N PRO A 87 7.40 -9.89 56.27
CA PRO A 87 6.22 -10.07 57.10
C PRO A 87 6.24 -9.06 58.26
N THR A 88 5.22 -8.21 58.33
CA THR A 88 5.00 -7.34 59.48
C THR A 88 4.65 -8.21 60.68
N LYS A 89 5.51 -8.21 61.69
CA LYS A 89 5.27 -8.92 62.96
C LYS A 89 4.02 -8.33 63.64
N SER A 90 3.07 -9.21 64.00
CA SER A 90 1.94 -8.92 64.89
C SER A 90 2.40 -8.86 66.34
#